data_AF-A0A2Z6ANF8-F1
#
_entry.id   AF-A0A2Z6ANF8-F1
#
_cell.length_a   1.000
_cell.length_b   1.000
_cell.length_c   1.000
_cell.angle_alpha   90.00
_cell.angle_beta   90.00
_cell.angle_gamma   90.00
#
_symmetry.space_group_name_H-M   'P 1'
#
loop_
_entity.id
_entity.type
_entity.pdbx_description
1 polymer ?
#
loop_
_entity_poly.entity_id
_entity_poly.type
_entity_poly.pdbx_seq_one_letter_code
_entity_poly.pdbx_strand_id
1 'polypeptide(L)'
;MTNHKGTQTCYFEARVAFCCDRTIFAIERYSLAAPDEYEAERIARDRAVMSPYHDRRIPDFAIDVDIVLVDEPEPDDDPEAPAVEVVRPVCKACGSDDLACDGVARWDESTQTWFLSSMFDDIICGACDRAGPDIMCWLAVDAHPLTLGSHVILAPLPGTDAANLDGKSGVIQQFN
;
A
#
# COMPACT_ATOMS: atom_id res chain seq x y z
N MET A 1 21.50 -45.20 -15.93
CA MET A 1 21.16 -44.79 -14.55
C MET A 1 21.17 -43.26 -14.51
N THR A 2 20.05 -42.64 -14.90
CA THR A 2 19.89 -41.18 -14.93
C THR A 2 19.38 -40.72 -13.57
N ASN A 3 20.31 -40.36 -12.67
CA ASN A 3 19.98 -39.71 -11.41
C ASN A 3 19.33 -38.36 -11.73
N HIS A 4 18.00 -38.31 -11.61
CA HIS A 4 17.27 -37.06 -11.50
C HIS A 4 17.59 -36.49 -10.12
N LYS A 5 18.64 -35.69 -10.02
CA LYS A 5 18.81 -34.78 -8.89
C LYS A 5 17.67 -33.77 -9.01
N GLY A 6 16.57 -34.02 -8.30
CA GLY A 6 15.57 -32.99 -8.06
C GLY A 6 16.31 -31.81 -7.47
N THR A 7 16.25 -30.67 -8.16
CA THR A 7 16.82 -29.43 -7.65
C THR A 7 16.09 -29.13 -6.33
N GLN A 8 16.79 -29.27 -5.21
CA GLN A 8 16.22 -28.97 -3.90
C GLN A 8 15.92 -27.48 -3.87
N THR A 9 14.65 -27.13 -3.74
CA THR A 9 14.23 -25.74 -3.55
C THR A 9 14.50 -25.35 -2.10
N CYS A 10 15.22 -24.26 -1.91
CA CYS A 10 15.45 -23.59 -0.65
C CYS A 10 14.60 -22.32 -0.59
N TYR A 11 14.35 -21.83 0.62
CA TYR A 11 13.61 -20.59 0.83
C TYR A 11 14.53 -19.51 1.39
N PHE A 12 14.38 -18.30 0.87
CA PHE A 12 15.23 -17.17 1.23
C PHE A 12 14.37 -15.94 1.50
N GLU A 13 14.81 -15.11 2.44
CA GLU A 13 14.32 -13.75 2.59
C GLU A 13 15.38 -12.80 2.01
N ALA A 14 14.97 -12.01 1.03
CA ALA A 14 15.80 -10.98 0.43
C ALA A 14 15.43 -9.62 1.00
N ARG A 15 16.41 -8.89 1.53
CA ARG A 15 16.29 -7.47 1.88
C ARG A 15 17.00 -6.66 0.82
N VAL A 16 16.26 -5.87 0.05
CA VAL A 16 16.77 -5.02 -1.03
C VAL A 16 16.75 -3.58 -0.58
N ALA A 17 17.91 -2.96 -0.45
CA ALA A 17 18.08 -1.56 -0.12
C ALA A 17 18.40 -0.74 -1.38
N PHE A 18 17.66 0.36 -1.57
CA PHE A 18 17.91 1.33 -2.62
C PHE A 18 18.65 2.52 -2.02
N CYS A 19 19.80 2.86 -2.61
CA CYS A 19 20.77 3.78 -2.02
C CYS A 19 21.08 4.95 -2.96
N CYS A 20 21.37 6.11 -2.39
CA CYS A 20 21.97 7.27 -3.04
C CYS A 20 23.20 7.67 -2.21
N ASP A 21 24.40 7.67 -2.80
CA ASP A 21 25.66 7.93 -2.08
C ASP A 21 25.78 7.08 -0.79
N ARG A 22 25.52 5.77 -0.91
CA ARG A 22 25.50 4.77 0.18
C ARG A 22 24.47 5.01 1.29
N THR A 23 23.62 6.02 1.15
CA THR A 23 22.51 6.27 2.08
C THR A 23 21.26 5.58 1.55
N ILE A 24 20.69 4.70 2.36
CA ILE A 24 19.46 3.97 2.03
C ILE A 24 18.28 4.94 2.06
N PHE A 25 17.48 4.98 1.00
CA PHE A 25 16.25 5.78 0.95
C PHE A 25 14.97 4.93 0.84
N ALA A 26 15.08 3.66 0.45
CA ALA A 26 13.98 2.71 0.44
C ALA A 26 14.46 1.27 0.68
N ILE A 27 13.60 0.43 1.24
CA ILE A 27 13.85 -1.00 1.45
C ILE A 27 12.63 -1.80 1.02
N GLU A 28 12.85 -2.86 0.23
CA GLU A 28 11.86 -3.90 -0.06
C GLU A 28 12.30 -5.24 0.53
N ARG A 29 11.33 -6.10 0.84
CA ARG A 29 11.57 -7.48 1.31
C ARG A 29 10.83 -8.47 0.44
N TYR A 30 11.49 -9.56 0.07
CA TYR A 30 10.90 -10.63 -0.73
C TYR A 30 11.12 -11.98 -0.09
N SER A 31 10.05 -12.79 -0.01
CA SER A 31 10.16 -14.23 0.20
C SER A 31 10.39 -14.90 -1.15
N LEU A 32 11.46 -15.69 -1.26
CA LEU A 32 11.95 -16.28 -2.51
C LEU A 32 12.10 -17.80 -2.35
N ALA A 33 11.69 -18.54 -3.38
CA ALA A 33 12.00 -19.95 -3.53
C ALA A 33 13.05 -20.08 -4.65
N ALA A 34 14.23 -20.61 -4.32
CA ALA A 34 15.36 -20.70 -5.23
C ALA A 34 16.23 -21.93 -4.93
N PRO A 35 16.98 -22.45 -5.91
CA PRO A 35 17.82 -23.63 -5.70
C PRO A 35 19.05 -23.34 -4.82
N ASP A 36 19.54 -22.11 -4.83
CA ASP A 36 20.68 -21.64 -4.06
C ASP A 36 20.63 -20.11 -3.87
N GLU A 37 21.57 -19.58 -3.08
CA GLU A 37 21.68 -18.16 -2.74
C GLU A 37 21.94 -17.29 -3.99
N TYR A 38 22.70 -17.81 -4.96
CA TYR A 38 23.03 -17.08 -6.19
C TYR A 38 21.78 -16.85 -7.04
N GLU A 39 20.95 -17.88 -7.22
CA GLU A 39 19.67 -17.73 -7.90
C GLU A 39 18.67 -16.88 -7.11
N ALA A 40 18.69 -16.94 -5.77
CA ALA A 40 17.90 -16.05 -4.92
C ALA A 40 18.30 -14.57 -5.11
N GLU A 41 19.59 -14.25 -5.09
CA GLU A 41 20.11 -12.90 -5.33
C GLU A 41 19.73 -12.41 -6.74
N ARG A 42 19.87 -13.28 -7.74
CA ARG A 42 19.48 -12.95 -9.12
C ARG A 42 18.01 -12.58 -9.21
N ILE A 43 17.12 -13.38 -8.62
CA ILE A 43 15.67 -13.10 -8.60
C ILE A 43 15.37 -11.80 -7.85
N ALA A 44 16.04 -11.56 -6.71
CA ALA A 44 15.88 -10.32 -5.94
C ALA A 44 16.30 -9.09 -6.75
N ARG A 45 17.44 -9.14 -7.45
CA ARG A 45 17.90 -8.04 -8.32
C ARG A 45 16.97 -7.81 -9.51
N ASP A 46 16.49 -8.87 -10.16
CA ASP A 46 15.54 -8.76 -11.27
C ASP A 46 14.24 -8.05 -10.82
N ARG A 47 13.74 -8.38 -9.62
CA ARG A 47 12.59 -7.67 -9.02
C ARG A 47 12.92 -6.22 -8.66
N ALA A 48 14.08 -5.97 -8.07
CA ALA A 48 14.52 -4.63 -7.69
C ALA A 48 14.59 -3.67 -8.87
N VAL A 49 15.00 -4.13 -10.06
CA VAL A 49 15.05 -3.32 -11.28
C VAL A 49 13.64 -2.88 -11.74
N MET A 50 12.62 -3.66 -11.39
CA MET A 50 11.22 -3.36 -11.72
C MET A 50 10.51 -2.56 -10.61
N SER A 51 11.19 -2.27 -9.49
CA SER A 51 10.63 -1.50 -8.39
C SER A 51 10.44 -0.02 -8.78
N PRO A 52 9.40 0.66 -8.26
CA PRO A 52 9.25 2.11 -8.40
C PRO A 52 10.43 2.91 -7.81
N TYR A 53 11.22 2.33 -6.91
CA TYR A 53 12.40 2.95 -6.32
C TYR A 53 13.66 2.85 -7.21
N HIS A 54 13.61 2.07 -8.29
CA HIS A 54 14.70 1.99 -9.26
C HIS A 54 14.64 3.18 -10.24
N ASP A 55 15.39 4.24 -9.92
CA ASP A 55 15.53 5.42 -10.79
C ASP A 55 17.00 5.73 -11.08
N ARG A 56 17.40 5.49 -12.34
CA ARG A 56 18.77 5.73 -12.82
C ARG A 56 19.17 7.21 -12.88
N ARG A 57 18.22 8.13 -12.66
CA ARG A 57 18.49 9.58 -12.59
C ARG A 57 18.99 10.00 -11.21
N ILE A 58 18.84 9.16 -10.19
CA ILE A 58 19.37 9.41 -8.84
C ILE A 58 20.92 9.34 -8.92
N PRO A 59 21.65 10.38 -8.48
CA PRO A 59 23.11 10.36 -8.44
C PRO A 59 23.63 9.23 -7.56
N ASP A 60 24.71 8.56 -7.99
CA ASP A 60 25.34 7.47 -7.23
C ASP A 60 24.34 6.40 -6.73
N PHE A 61 23.31 6.13 -7.54
CA PHE A 61 22.30 5.13 -7.26
C PHE A 61 22.90 3.73 -7.17
N ALA A 62 22.59 3.02 -6.08
CA ALA A 62 23.01 1.64 -5.86
C ALA A 62 21.85 0.79 -5.32
N ILE A 63 21.92 -0.51 -5.62
CA ILE A 63 21.05 -1.52 -5.03
C ILE A 63 21.92 -2.50 -4.26
N ASP A 64 21.69 -2.56 -2.96
CA ASP A 64 22.33 -3.52 -2.06
C ASP A 64 21.31 -4.64 -1.75
N VAL A 65 21.71 -5.89 -1.93
CA VAL A 65 20.85 -7.06 -1.72
C VAL A 65 21.49 -7.92 -0.63
N ASP A 66 20.76 -8.10 0.46
CA ASP A 66 21.10 -9.05 1.51
C ASP A 66 20.17 -10.27 1.39
N ILE A 67 20.74 -11.47 1.27
CA ILE A 67 19.98 -12.72 1.20
C ILE A 67 20.20 -13.51 2.50
N VAL A 68 19.11 -14.00 3.08
CA VAL A 68 19.16 -14.89 4.24
C VAL A 68 18.42 -16.18 3.91
N LEU A 69 19.09 -17.32 4.07
CA LEU A 69 18.44 -18.62 4.01
C LEU A 69 17.51 -18.76 5.21
N VAL A 70 16.25 -19.09 4.95
CA VAL A 70 15.24 -19.32 5.98
C VAL A 70 14.72 -20.74 5.87
N ASP A 71 14.18 -21.25 6.97
CA ASP A 71 13.37 -22.45 6.92
C ASP A 71 12.14 -22.19 6.04
N GLU A 72 11.53 -23.25 5.51
CA GLU A 72 10.31 -23.13 4.71
C GLU A 72 9.32 -22.20 5.41
N PRO A 73 8.82 -21.15 4.73
CA PRO A 73 7.98 -20.16 5.39
C PRO A 73 6.83 -20.91 6.07
N GLU A 74 6.70 -20.71 7.39
CA GLU A 74 5.56 -21.25 8.11
C GLU A 74 4.30 -20.81 7.34
N PRO A 75 3.37 -21.72 7.02
CA PRO A 75 2.11 -21.29 6.46
C PRO A 75 1.55 -20.23 7.42
N ASP A 76 1.18 -19.06 6.89
CA ASP A 76 0.54 -18.02 7.68
C ASP A 76 -0.74 -18.60 8.31
N ASP A 77 -0.62 -19.19 9.51
CA ASP A 77 -1.70 -19.66 10.36
C ASP A 77 -2.38 -18.47 11.06
N ASP A 78 -2.34 -17.28 10.44
CA ASP A 78 -3.19 -16.18 10.84
C ASP A 78 -4.59 -16.55 10.32
N PRO A 79 -5.60 -16.75 11.20
CA PRO A 79 -6.92 -17.18 10.78
C PRO A 79 -7.50 -16.09 9.88
N GLU A 80 -7.42 -16.33 8.56
CA GLU A 80 -8.02 -15.58 7.47
C GLU A 80 -8.47 -14.19 7.93
N ALA A 81 -7.50 -13.26 8.02
CA ALA A 81 -7.77 -11.87 8.33
C ALA A 81 -9.03 -11.47 7.55
N PRO A 82 -10.08 -10.96 8.22
CA PRO A 82 -11.40 -10.83 7.62
C PRO A 82 -11.22 -10.12 6.29
N ALA A 83 -11.69 -10.74 5.19
CA ALA A 83 -11.51 -10.25 3.84
C ALA A 83 -11.73 -8.74 3.81
N VAL A 84 -10.63 -7.99 3.79
CA VAL A 84 -10.69 -6.54 3.89
C VAL A 84 -11.31 -6.10 2.59
N GLU A 85 -12.53 -5.59 2.63
CA GLU A 85 -13.17 -5.02 1.45
C GLU A 85 -12.20 -3.99 0.85
N VAL A 86 -11.64 -4.31 -0.31
CA VAL A 86 -10.64 -3.46 -0.93
C VAL A 86 -11.38 -2.22 -1.43
N VAL A 87 -11.01 -1.06 -0.90
CA VAL A 87 -11.60 0.24 -1.28
C VAL A 87 -10.57 1.12 -1.98
N ARG A 88 -11.04 2.01 -2.86
CA ARG A 88 -10.24 3.05 -3.51
C ARG A 88 -10.89 4.43 -3.35
N PRO A 89 -10.10 5.52 -3.28
CA PRO A 89 -10.63 6.86 -3.25
C PRO A 89 -11.05 7.30 -4.67
N VAL A 90 -12.19 7.99 -4.80
CA VAL A 90 -12.66 8.56 -6.07
C VAL A 90 -13.21 9.96 -5.90
N CYS A 91 -13.20 10.75 -6.96
CA CYS A 91 -13.82 12.06 -7.02
C CYS A 91 -15.34 11.93 -7.01
N LYS A 92 -16.01 12.60 -6.06
CA LYS A 92 -17.48 12.68 -6.00
C LYS A 92 -18.11 13.34 -7.24
N ALA A 93 -17.35 14.18 -7.95
CA ALA A 93 -17.87 14.93 -9.08
C ALA A 93 -17.81 14.16 -10.41
N CYS A 94 -16.71 13.45 -10.68
CA CYS A 94 -16.49 12.77 -11.96
C CYS A 94 -16.29 11.26 -11.86
N GLY A 95 -16.14 10.71 -10.64
CA GLY A 95 -15.93 9.28 -10.40
C GLY A 95 -14.51 8.78 -10.70
N SER A 96 -13.59 9.65 -11.10
CA SER A 96 -12.18 9.29 -11.34
C SER A 96 -11.45 8.99 -10.02
N ASP A 97 -10.55 8.01 -10.04
CA ASP A 97 -9.60 7.69 -8.98
C ASP A 97 -8.28 8.48 -9.08
N ASP A 98 -8.16 9.38 -10.05
CA ASP A 98 -7.03 10.31 -10.21
C ASP A 98 -7.18 11.48 -9.23
N LEU A 99 -6.80 11.20 -7.97
CA LEU A 99 -6.81 12.15 -6.87
C LEU A 99 -5.38 12.36 -6.36
N ALA A 100 -4.99 13.63 -6.22
CA ALA A 100 -3.75 14.07 -5.60
C ALA A 100 -4.05 14.83 -4.31
N CYS A 101 -3.18 14.71 -3.31
CA CYS A 101 -3.22 15.52 -2.10
C CYS A 101 -1.79 15.88 -1.72
N ASP A 102 -1.58 17.12 -1.30
CA ASP A 102 -0.29 17.55 -0.79
C ASP A 102 -0.09 17.04 0.63
N GLY A 103 1.16 16.79 1.02
CA GLY A 103 1.49 16.35 2.38
C GLY A 103 2.84 16.85 2.86
N VAL A 104 3.08 16.71 4.16
CA VAL A 104 4.36 17.01 4.79
C VAL A 104 5.06 15.71 5.15
N ALA A 105 6.10 15.37 4.40
CA ALA A 105 7.04 14.33 4.81
C ALA A 105 8.05 14.89 5.81
N ARG A 106 8.38 14.12 6.85
CA ARG A 106 9.42 14.43 7.83
C ARG A 106 10.44 13.31 7.87
N TRP A 107 11.69 13.68 8.12
CA TRP A 107 12.77 12.73 8.33
C TRP A 107 12.73 12.22 9.77
N ASP A 108 12.70 10.90 9.95
CA ASP A 108 12.90 10.25 11.24
C ASP A 108 14.37 9.83 11.36
N GLU A 109 15.08 10.42 12.32
CA GLU A 109 16.49 10.11 12.57
C GLU A 109 16.70 8.72 13.18
N SER A 110 15.72 8.18 13.90
CA SER A 110 15.85 6.88 14.57
C SER A 110 15.70 5.72 13.59
N THR A 111 14.79 5.84 12.63
CA THR A 111 14.55 4.84 11.60
C THR A 111 15.29 5.15 10.29
N GLN A 112 15.85 6.35 10.14
CA GLN A 112 16.50 6.85 8.92
C GLN A 112 15.56 6.75 7.71
N THR A 113 14.31 7.16 7.90
CA THR A 113 13.27 7.10 6.85
C THR A 113 12.44 8.39 6.81
N TRP A 114 11.92 8.72 5.63
CA TRP A 114 10.84 9.70 5.52
C TRP A 114 9.52 9.08 6.01
N PHE A 115 8.74 9.83 6.79
CA PHE A 115 7.37 9.48 7.15
C PHE A 115 6.42 10.63 6.82
N LEU A 116 5.20 10.30 6.39
CA LEU A 116 4.16 11.30 6.16
C LEU A 116 3.63 11.77 7.52
N SER A 117 3.90 13.02 7.87
CA SER A 117 3.54 13.58 9.18
C SER A 117 2.16 14.26 9.20
N SER A 118 1.71 14.77 8.05
CA SER A 118 0.38 15.33 7.86
C SER A 118 0.04 15.38 6.38
N MET A 119 -1.25 15.34 6.07
CA MET A 119 -1.79 15.68 4.74
C MET A 119 -2.42 17.06 4.82
N PHE A 120 -2.33 17.84 3.74
CA PHE A 120 -3.03 19.11 3.64
C PHE A 120 -4.52 18.88 3.33
N ASP A 121 -5.34 19.86 3.68
CA ASP A 121 -6.79 19.70 3.65
C ASP A 121 -7.35 19.57 2.22
N ASP A 122 -6.67 20.10 1.21
CA ASP A 122 -7.18 20.07 -0.16
C ASP A 122 -6.70 18.82 -0.91
N ILE A 123 -7.69 18.10 -1.46
CA ILE A 123 -7.49 17.04 -2.46
C ILE A 123 -7.80 17.67 -3.82
N ILE A 124 -7.04 17.33 -4.86
CA ILE A 124 -7.21 17.79 -6.24
C ILE A 124 -7.51 16.58 -7.12
N CYS A 125 -8.55 16.65 -7.94
CA CYS A 125 -8.81 15.64 -8.95
C CYS A 125 -8.11 15.98 -10.27
N GLY A 126 -7.20 15.13 -10.74
CA GLY A 126 -6.47 15.35 -12.00
C GLY A 126 -7.34 15.22 -13.26
N ALA A 127 -8.52 14.60 -13.16
CA ALA A 127 -9.45 14.45 -14.28
C ALA A 127 -10.40 15.64 -14.49
N CYS A 128 -10.77 16.36 -13.42
CA CYS A 128 -11.75 17.46 -13.50
C CYS A 128 -11.29 18.76 -12.84
N ASP A 129 -10.05 18.81 -12.36
CA ASP A 129 -9.39 19.95 -11.69
C ASP A 129 -10.13 20.51 -10.48
N ARG A 130 -11.10 19.76 -9.93
CA ARG A 130 -11.80 20.16 -8.72
C ARG A 130 -10.86 19.96 -7.52
N ALA A 131 -10.80 20.96 -6.66
CA ALA A 131 -10.04 20.93 -5.42
C ALA A 131 -10.96 21.12 -4.20
N GLY A 132 -10.60 20.52 -3.08
CA GLY A 132 -11.21 20.79 -1.78
C GLY A 132 -11.14 19.60 -0.80
N PRO A 133 -11.50 19.81 0.47
CA PRO A 133 -11.38 18.79 1.51
C PRO A 133 -12.43 17.69 1.45
N ASP A 134 -13.53 17.90 0.72
CA ASP A 134 -14.67 16.99 0.70
C ASP A 134 -15.00 16.47 -0.71
N ILE A 135 -14.01 16.45 -1.61
CA ILE A 135 -14.21 15.98 -3.00
C ILE A 135 -14.04 14.48 -3.18
N MET A 136 -13.53 13.78 -2.16
CA MET A 136 -13.21 12.35 -2.18
C MET A 136 -14.32 11.52 -1.52
N CYS A 137 -14.66 10.36 -2.09
CA CYS A 137 -15.34 9.28 -1.38
C CYS A 137 -14.63 7.94 -1.61
N TRP A 138 -14.88 6.96 -0.74
CA TRP A 138 -14.37 5.61 -0.88
C TRP A 138 -15.37 4.75 -1.66
N LEU A 139 -14.87 3.99 -2.64
CA LEU A 139 -15.64 2.98 -3.36
C LEU A 139 -14.96 1.61 -3.21
N ALA A 140 -15.75 0.55 -3.04
CA ALA A 140 -15.25 -0.81 -3.18
C ALA A 140 -14.66 -0.99 -4.59
N VAL A 141 -13.53 -1.69 -4.72
CA VAL A 141 -12.81 -1.86 -5.99
C VAL A 141 -13.66 -2.60 -7.03
N ASP A 142 -14.56 -3.49 -6.60
CA ASP A 142 -15.49 -4.20 -7.47
C ASP A 142 -16.78 -3.41 -7.78
N ALA A 143 -16.99 -2.26 -7.11
CA ALA A 143 -18.09 -1.38 -7.42
C ALA A 143 -17.77 -0.59 -8.71
N HIS A 144 -18.65 -0.71 -9.71
CA HIS A 144 -18.55 0.07 -10.94
C HIS A 144 -18.63 1.57 -10.61
N PRO A 145 -17.87 2.44 -11.32
CA PRO A 145 -17.87 3.87 -11.07
C PRO A 145 -19.30 4.40 -11.10
N LEU A 146 -19.65 5.14 -10.04
CA LEU A 146 -20.99 5.62 -9.76
C LEU A 146 -21.62 6.22 -11.03
N THR A 147 -22.64 5.54 -11.57
CA THR A 147 -23.55 6.18 -12.49
C THR A 147 -24.29 7.26 -11.70
N LEU A 148 -24.26 8.49 -12.22
CA LEU A 148 -24.90 9.66 -11.64
C LEU A 148 -26.39 9.34 -11.41
N GLY A 149 -26.80 9.06 -10.16
CA GLY A 149 -28.21 8.93 -9.81
C GLY A 149 -28.65 7.86 -8.80
N SER A 150 -27.77 7.04 -8.22
CA SER A 150 -28.20 5.97 -7.31
C SER A 150 -27.64 6.12 -5.89
N HIS A 151 -28.55 6.00 -4.92
CA HIS A 151 -28.33 6.15 -3.48
C HIS A 151 -27.06 5.43 -2.97
N VAL A 152 -26.19 6.19 -2.31
CA VAL A 152 -25.02 5.66 -1.60
C VAL A 152 -25.50 4.94 -0.34
N ILE A 153 -25.22 3.64 -0.24
CA ILE A 153 -25.24 2.93 1.04
C ILE A 153 -23.91 3.26 1.72
N LEU A 154 -23.95 4.10 2.75
CA LEU A 154 -22.83 4.36 3.63
C LEU A 154 -22.59 3.10 4.47
N ALA A 155 -21.56 2.32 4.15
CA ALA A 155 -21.02 1.38 5.13
C ALA A 155 -20.22 2.18 6.17
N PRO A 156 -20.50 2.04 7.47
CA PRO A 156 -19.68 2.64 8.50
C PRO A 156 -18.31 1.96 8.54
N LEU A 157 -17.26 2.75 8.78
CA LEU A 157 -15.89 2.28 8.94
C LEU A 157 -15.82 1.17 10.01
N PRO A 158 -15.08 0.07 9.78
CA PRO A 158 -14.83 -0.91 10.83
C PRO A 158 -13.99 -0.26 11.94
N GLY A 159 -14.53 -0.25 13.17
CA GLY A 159 -13.81 0.22 14.36
C GLY A 159 -14.40 1.42 15.11
N THR A 160 -15.60 1.90 14.76
CA THR A 160 -16.32 2.81 15.67
C THR A 160 -17.13 1.99 16.68
N ASP A 161 -16.56 1.78 17.86
CA ASP A 161 -17.27 1.23 19.00
C ASP A 161 -18.54 2.06 19.27
N ALA A 162 -19.69 1.47 18.93
CA ALA A 162 -20.98 1.93 19.39
C ALA A 162 -21.14 1.55 20.87
N ALA A 163 -20.38 2.21 21.73
CA ALA A 163 -20.56 2.17 23.16
C ALA A 163 -20.99 3.56 23.65
N ASN A 164 -22.29 3.67 23.89
CA ASN A 164 -22.88 4.47 24.96
C ASN A 164 -23.12 5.96 24.69
N LEU A 165 -24.29 6.30 24.15
CA LEU A 165 -25.10 7.40 24.66
C LEU A 165 -26.59 7.00 24.62
N ASP A 166 -27.02 6.39 25.71
CA ASP A 166 -28.42 6.31 26.09
C ASP A 166 -29.05 7.70 26.24
N GLY A 167 -30.26 7.86 25.69
CA GLY A 167 -31.28 8.75 26.25
C GLY A 167 -31.31 10.20 25.74
N LYS A 168 -32.08 10.45 24.68
CA LYS A 168 -33.42 11.07 24.77
C LYS A 168 -33.96 11.44 23.38
N SER A 169 -35.17 10.96 23.10
CA SER A 169 -36.02 11.42 22.00
C SER A 169 -36.14 12.95 21.96
N GLY A 170 -35.96 13.52 20.77
CA GLY A 170 -36.21 14.94 20.50
C GLY A 170 -36.70 15.11 19.07
N VAL A 171 -38.02 15.15 18.93
CA VAL A 171 -38.78 15.56 17.74
C VAL A 171 -38.34 16.96 17.28
N ILE A 172 -38.06 17.17 15.99
CA ILE A 172 -38.27 18.48 15.35
C ILE A 172 -38.87 18.29 13.94
N GLN A 173 -40.03 18.94 13.78
CA GLN A 173 -40.91 19.00 12.61
C GLN A 173 -40.29 19.72 11.40
N GLN A 174 -40.68 19.28 10.21
CA GLN A 174 -40.68 20.07 8.98
C GLN A 174 -41.51 21.35 9.15
N PHE A 175 -41.00 22.46 8.63
CA PHE A 175 -41.82 23.55 8.12
C PHE A 175 -41.38 23.88 6.69
N ASN A 176 -42.40 24.10 5.85
CA ASN A 176 -42.35 24.46 4.43
C ASN A 176 -41.42 25.63 4.12
#